data_AF-A0A2J6PH55-F1
#
_entry.id   AF-A0A2J6PH55-F1
#
_cell.length_a   1.000
_cell.length_b   1.000
_cell.length_c   1.000
_cell.angle_alpha   90.00
_cell.angle_beta   90.00
_cell.angle_gamma   90.00
#
_symmetry.space_group_name_H-M   'P 1'
#
loop_
_entity.id
_entity.type
_entity.pdbx_description
1 polymer ?
#
loop_
_entity_poly.entity_id
_entity_poly.type
_entity_poly.pdbx_seq_one_letter_code
_entity_poly.pdbx_strand_id
1 'polypeptide(L)'
;MDPDAIAAKEKWVARKSRPSKKPEDFQQILAKNPYARALATPLRRCQLTNNALPSFFLQGFNLMAHPETGIPWYVPRSLALAKKGEPQLQLNKTPAAFTSALGYTVYILASQHILRAMQDPKGYGMKQKNKMRNMAQRRGISTSKFLSAAGWREDMHEFILRIMRRRIVENLVALTNLKRGYVVGCSGWEDALAKPQIGTFLWTGGAGEMEEGTDSPPEFATLDITIGRKEESKTKKIPVHNLRRLLGKDKLAELRETLPSGIFERNVVVLKHKQQAVDVEMQLWRLQGFLAEYRDLYRDLEELPTNEEDADQDDYYEDGNE
;
A
#
# COMPACT_ATOMS: atom_id res chain seq x y z
N MET A 1 10.93 23.44 47.16
CA MET A 1 10.96 22.74 45.86
C MET A 1 10.72 23.78 44.77
N ASP A 2 11.44 23.68 43.67
CA ASP A 2 11.30 24.61 42.54
C ASP A 2 9.97 24.37 41.81
N PRO A 3 9.04 25.35 41.76
CA PRO A 3 7.72 25.19 41.14
C PRO A 3 7.80 24.84 39.65
N ASP A 4 8.83 25.30 38.95
CA ASP A 4 9.00 25.02 37.52
C ASP A 4 9.37 23.55 37.27
N ALA A 5 10.13 22.95 38.20
CA ALA A 5 10.48 21.53 38.14
C ALA A 5 9.25 20.63 38.36
N ILE A 6 8.31 21.05 39.21
CA ILE A 6 7.04 20.34 39.46
C ILE A 6 6.14 20.44 38.21
N ALA A 7 5.96 21.64 37.66
CA ALA A 7 5.15 21.86 36.46
C ALA A 7 5.70 21.11 35.23
N ALA A 8 7.03 21.08 35.06
CA ALA A 8 7.67 20.31 33.99
C ALA A 8 7.38 18.80 34.13
N LYS A 9 7.42 18.27 35.37
CA LYS A 9 7.16 16.84 35.63
C LYS A 9 5.70 16.48 35.41
N GLU A 10 4.78 17.34 35.85
CA GLU A 10 3.33 17.15 35.68
C GLU A 10 2.90 17.25 34.21
N LYS A 11 3.55 18.10 33.41
CA LYS A 11 3.28 18.25 31.96
C LYS A 11 3.41 16.94 31.18
N TRP A 12 4.35 16.07 31.56
CA TRP A 12 4.58 14.78 30.87
C TRP A 12 3.66 13.66 31.36
N VAL A 13 3.07 13.81 32.54
CA VAL A 13 2.11 12.85 33.13
C VAL A 13 0.68 13.19 32.71
N ALA A 14 0.38 14.47 32.50
CA ALA A 14 -0.94 14.93 32.07
C ALA A 14 -1.33 14.31 30.72
N ARG A 15 -2.58 13.82 30.65
CA ARG A 15 -3.16 13.31 29.41
C ARG A 15 -3.21 14.44 28.39
N LYS A 16 -2.65 14.21 27.21
CA LYS A 16 -2.75 15.16 26.08
C LYS A 16 -4.20 15.58 25.88
N SER A 17 -4.41 16.87 25.70
CA SER A 17 -5.74 17.44 25.44
C SER A 17 -6.38 16.75 24.25
N ARG A 18 -7.71 16.63 24.27
CA ARG A 18 -8.44 16.08 23.13
C ARG A 18 -8.28 17.02 21.93
N PRO A 19 -8.22 16.49 20.70
CA PRO A 19 -8.17 17.31 19.50
C PRO A 19 -9.30 18.35 19.49
N SER A 20 -9.00 19.56 19.00
CA SER A 20 -10.00 20.61 18.85
C SER A 20 -11.10 20.17 17.87
N LYS A 21 -12.34 20.64 18.09
CA LYS A 21 -13.45 20.39 17.14
C LYS A 21 -13.27 21.13 15.81
N LYS A 22 -12.53 22.23 15.82
CA LYS A 22 -12.19 23.04 14.64
C LYS A 22 -10.72 22.78 14.30
N PRO A 23 -10.43 22.03 13.24
CA PRO A 23 -9.05 21.73 12.87
C PRO A 23 -8.38 22.99 12.33
N GLU A 24 -7.15 23.23 12.76
CA GLU A 24 -6.28 24.27 12.19
C GLU A 24 -6.02 23.99 10.71
N ASP A 25 -5.65 25.01 9.94
CA ASP A 25 -5.40 24.87 8.50
C ASP A 25 -4.34 23.81 8.20
N PHE A 26 -3.27 23.76 8.99
CA PHE A 26 -2.25 22.72 8.90
C PHE A 26 -2.83 21.31 9.13
N GLN A 27 -3.72 21.15 10.10
CA GLN A 27 -4.40 19.87 10.38
C GLN A 27 -5.30 19.47 9.23
N GLN A 28 -5.98 20.43 8.57
CA GLN A 28 -6.78 20.16 7.39
C GLN A 28 -5.92 19.75 6.19
N ILE A 29 -4.74 20.34 6.01
CA ILE A 29 -3.77 19.96 4.98
C ILE A 29 -3.28 18.53 5.23
N LEU A 30 -2.87 18.21 6.46
CA LEU A 30 -2.44 16.86 6.83
C LEU A 30 -3.57 15.82 6.65
N ALA A 31 -4.80 16.17 7.00
CA ALA A 31 -5.95 15.29 6.86
C ALA A 31 -6.29 14.99 5.38
N LYS A 32 -5.91 15.86 4.45
CA LYS A 32 -6.08 15.66 3.01
C LYS A 32 -4.89 14.94 2.36
N ASN A 33 -3.73 14.92 3.01
CA ASN A 33 -2.52 14.30 2.46
C ASN A 33 -2.56 12.77 2.64
N PRO A 34 -2.60 11.97 1.55
CA PRO A 34 -2.66 10.51 1.63
C PRO A 34 -1.40 9.89 2.29
N TYR A 35 -0.23 10.49 2.07
CA TYR A 35 1.03 10.04 2.66
C TYR A 35 1.06 10.25 4.17
N ALA A 36 0.64 11.44 4.63
CA ALA A 36 0.53 11.73 6.05
C ALA A 36 -0.46 10.77 6.74
N ARG A 37 -1.60 10.49 6.10
CA ARG A 37 -2.60 9.52 6.61
C ARG A 37 -2.04 8.10 6.73
N ALA A 38 -1.24 7.65 5.76
CA ALA A 38 -0.62 6.33 5.82
C ALA A 38 0.39 6.21 6.97
N LEU A 39 1.26 7.21 7.11
CA LEU A 39 2.27 7.27 8.16
C LEU A 39 1.64 7.41 9.56
N ALA A 40 0.52 8.12 9.66
CA ALA A 40 -0.24 8.27 10.90
C ALA A 40 -0.99 7.00 11.33
N THR A 41 -1.01 5.94 10.50
CA THR A 41 -1.63 4.67 10.91
C THR A 41 -0.84 4.01 12.05
N PRO A 42 -1.51 3.23 12.94
CA PRO A 42 -0.83 2.64 14.08
C PRO A 42 0.37 1.77 13.68
N LEU A 43 1.49 1.91 14.39
CA LEU A 43 2.65 1.04 14.22
C LEU A 43 2.30 -0.39 14.63
N ARG A 44 2.73 -1.34 13.81
CA ARG A 44 2.52 -2.77 13.98
C ARG A 44 3.80 -3.50 13.59
N ARG A 45 4.08 -4.63 14.25
CA ARG A 45 5.24 -5.47 13.92
C ARG A 45 4.87 -6.46 12.82
N CYS A 46 5.62 -6.42 11.72
CA CYS A 46 5.60 -7.46 10.71
C CYS A 46 6.07 -8.78 11.31
N GLN A 47 5.28 -9.84 11.22
CA GLN A 47 5.62 -11.14 11.79
C GLN A 47 6.72 -11.86 11.01
N LEU A 48 6.99 -11.45 9.77
CA LEU A 48 8.04 -12.04 8.95
C LEU A 48 9.40 -11.37 9.20
N THR A 49 9.44 -10.04 9.21
CA THR A 49 10.70 -9.27 9.30
C THR A 49 10.97 -8.71 10.70
N ASN A 50 9.98 -8.77 11.61
CA ASN A 50 10.00 -8.16 12.95
C ASN A 50 10.13 -6.61 12.98
N ASN A 51 10.15 -5.97 11.81
CA ASN A 51 10.17 -4.52 11.68
C ASN A 51 8.84 -3.91 12.11
N ALA A 52 8.91 -2.79 12.82
CA ALA A 52 7.74 -1.99 13.19
C ALA A 52 7.44 -0.99 12.08
N LEU A 53 6.29 -1.14 11.42
CA LEU A 53 5.85 -0.29 10.32
C LEU A 53 4.42 0.19 10.58
N PRO A 54 4.02 1.38 10.06
CA PRO A 54 2.62 1.77 10.04
C PRO A 54 1.77 0.69 9.38
N SER A 55 0.61 0.39 9.96
CA SER A 55 -0.27 -0.69 9.50
C SER A 55 -0.75 -0.54 8.06
N PHE A 56 -0.64 0.66 7.48
CA PHE A 56 -0.86 0.89 6.05
C PHE A 56 0.04 0.02 5.16
N PHE A 57 1.32 -0.11 5.52
CA PHE A 57 2.31 -0.89 4.76
C PHE A 57 2.26 -2.39 5.06
N LEU A 58 1.33 -2.82 5.92
CA LEU A 58 1.18 -4.20 6.32
C LEU A 58 -0.16 -4.75 5.84
N GLN A 59 -0.14 -6.02 5.43
CA GLN A 59 -1.32 -6.81 5.22
C GLN A 59 -1.71 -7.49 6.53
N GLY A 60 -2.93 -7.21 6.99
CA GLY A 60 -3.49 -7.81 8.19
C GLY A 60 -4.27 -9.08 7.87
N PHE A 61 -4.09 -10.11 8.69
CA PHE A 61 -4.81 -11.37 8.63
C PHE A 61 -5.43 -11.67 9.99
N ASN A 62 -6.70 -12.01 10.00
CA ASN A 62 -7.37 -12.55 11.18
C ASN A 62 -7.31 -14.07 11.14
N LEU A 63 -7.15 -14.69 12.31
CA LEU A 63 -7.38 -16.12 12.44
C LEU A 63 -8.86 -16.40 12.64
N MET A 64 -9.41 -17.25 11.78
CA MET A 64 -10.80 -17.71 11.83
C MET A 64 -10.84 -19.22 11.71
N ALA A 65 -11.81 -19.88 12.34
CA ALA A 65 -12.04 -21.29 12.09
C ALA A 65 -12.62 -21.47 10.68
N HIS A 66 -12.10 -22.44 9.93
CA HIS A 66 -12.70 -22.82 8.65
C HIS A 66 -14.12 -23.36 8.89
N PRO A 67 -15.14 -22.91 8.15
CA PRO A 67 -16.54 -23.20 8.45
C PRO A 67 -16.88 -24.70 8.40
N GLU A 68 -16.21 -25.46 7.54
CA GLU A 68 -16.51 -26.89 7.34
C GLU A 68 -15.57 -27.81 8.15
N THR A 69 -14.34 -27.37 8.42
CA THR A 69 -13.29 -28.25 8.99
C THR A 69 -12.90 -27.85 10.40
N GLY A 70 -13.28 -26.66 10.87
CA GLY A 70 -12.90 -26.11 12.17
C GLY A 70 -11.42 -25.73 12.31
N ILE A 71 -10.58 -26.04 11.31
CA ILE A 71 -9.14 -25.78 11.32
C ILE A 71 -8.91 -24.26 11.22
N PRO A 72 -7.99 -23.67 12.02
CA PRO A 72 -7.72 -22.24 11.96
C PRO A 72 -7.11 -21.85 10.61
N TRP A 73 -7.63 -20.79 9.98
CA TRP A 73 -7.18 -20.26 8.71
C TRP A 73 -6.86 -18.76 8.80
N TYR A 74 -5.85 -18.33 8.05
CA TYR A 74 -5.56 -16.91 7.87
C TYR A 74 -6.52 -16.29 6.86
N VAL A 75 -7.34 -15.34 7.32
CA VAL A 75 -8.29 -14.61 6.48
C VAL A 75 -7.86 -13.15 6.37
N PRO A 76 -7.74 -12.56 5.17
CA PRO A 76 -7.45 -11.14 5.02
C PRO A 76 -8.41 -10.28 5.83
N ARG A 77 -7.88 -9.42 6.70
CA ARG A 77 -8.68 -8.56 7.57
C ARG A 77 -9.60 -7.62 6.78
N SER A 78 -9.22 -7.30 5.55
CA SER A 78 -10.06 -6.54 4.61
C SER A 78 -11.44 -7.16 4.42
N LEU A 79 -11.58 -8.49 4.48
CA LEU A 79 -12.85 -9.20 4.32
C LEU A 79 -13.66 -9.27 5.61
N ALA A 80 -12.97 -9.37 6.76
CA ALA A 80 -13.61 -9.49 8.06
C ALA A 80 -14.25 -8.19 8.57
N LEU A 81 -13.94 -7.05 7.93
CA LEU A 81 -14.54 -5.76 8.27
C LEU A 81 -15.90 -5.62 7.55
N ALA A 82 -16.95 -6.12 8.20
CA ALA A 82 -18.29 -5.59 7.97
C ALA A 82 -18.28 -4.10 8.35
N LYS A 83 -18.38 -3.20 7.37
CA LYS A 83 -18.62 -1.79 7.65
C LYS A 83 -19.98 -1.66 8.34
N LYS A 84 -20.04 -0.98 9.48
CA LYS A 84 -21.32 -0.44 9.99
C LYS A 84 -21.84 0.56 8.95
N GLY A 85 -22.85 0.17 8.18
CA GLY A 85 -23.66 1.12 7.37
C GLY A 85 -23.74 0.92 5.85
N GLU A 86 -23.27 -0.18 5.26
CA GLU A 86 -23.54 -0.46 3.83
C GLU A 86 -24.73 -1.44 3.70
N PRO A 87 -25.73 -1.17 2.82
CA PRO A 87 -26.77 -2.13 2.50
C PRO A 87 -26.11 -3.35 1.85
N GLN A 88 -26.42 -4.54 2.37
CA GLN A 88 -25.93 -5.79 1.83
C GLN A 88 -26.41 -5.93 0.38
N LEU A 89 -25.53 -5.64 -0.58
CA LEU A 89 -25.72 -6.14 -1.94
C LEU A 89 -25.53 -7.65 -1.87
N GLN A 90 -26.64 -8.34 -2.15
CA GLN A 90 -26.80 -9.78 -2.12
C GLN A 90 -25.77 -10.41 -3.06
N LEU A 91 -24.62 -10.79 -2.50
CA LEU A 91 -23.76 -11.78 -3.12
C LEU A 91 -24.48 -13.11 -2.95
N ASN A 92 -25.22 -13.51 -3.98
CA ASN A 92 -25.94 -14.78 -4.02
C ASN A 92 -25.01 -15.93 -3.62
N LYS A 93 -25.39 -16.63 -2.54
CA LYS A 93 -24.82 -17.89 -2.04
C LYS A 93 -23.30 -17.88 -1.76
N THR A 94 -22.88 -17.18 -0.70
CA THR A 94 -21.74 -17.66 0.13
C THR A 94 -22.29 -18.28 1.40
N PRO A 95 -21.90 -19.51 1.78
CA PRO A 95 -22.43 -20.17 2.96
C PRO A 95 -21.93 -19.43 4.20
N ALA A 96 -22.85 -19.18 5.13
CA ALA A 96 -22.66 -18.75 6.52
C ALA A 96 -21.57 -17.69 6.80
N ALA A 97 -22.00 -16.54 7.32
CA ALA A 97 -21.14 -15.54 7.96
C ALA A 97 -19.97 -16.22 8.71
N PHE A 98 -18.73 -15.92 8.29
CA PHE A 98 -17.52 -16.49 8.88
C PHE A 98 -17.60 -16.42 10.41
N THR A 99 -17.57 -17.60 11.04
CA THR A 99 -17.64 -17.81 12.49
C THR A 99 -16.60 -16.98 13.22
N SER A 100 -16.97 -16.48 14.41
CA SER A 100 -16.22 -15.63 15.34
C SER A 100 -14.70 -15.62 15.14
N ALA A 101 -14.14 -14.46 14.76
CA ALA A 101 -12.70 -14.27 14.72
C ALA A 101 -12.09 -14.71 16.06
N LEU A 102 -11.07 -15.56 16.02
CA LEU A 102 -10.39 -16.13 17.20
C LEU A 102 -9.59 -15.08 18.00
N GLY A 103 -9.82 -13.78 17.75
CA GLY A 103 -9.20 -12.64 18.45
C GLY A 103 -7.79 -12.28 18.00
N TYR A 104 -7.14 -13.10 17.16
CA TYR A 104 -5.75 -12.87 16.75
C TYR A 104 -5.65 -12.22 15.37
N THR A 105 -4.95 -11.09 15.32
CA THR A 105 -4.52 -10.45 14.06
C THR A 105 -3.01 -10.53 13.91
N VAL A 106 -2.60 -11.06 12.76
CA VAL A 106 -1.21 -11.16 12.30
C VAL A 106 -1.00 -10.10 11.22
N TYR A 107 0.18 -9.48 11.21
CA TYR A 107 0.55 -8.49 10.20
C TYR A 107 1.80 -8.97 9.47
N ILE A 108 1.76 -8.91 8.15
CA ILE A 108 2.88 -9.24 7.26
C ILE A 108 3.09 -8.05 6.32
N LEU A 109 4.30 -7.89 5.76
CA LEU A 109 4.53 -6.84 4.77
C LEU A 109 3.52 -6.97 3.61
N ALA A 110 2.90 -5.85 3.21
CA ALA A 110 1.96 -5.83 2.10
C ALA A 110 2.72 -5.90 0.77
N SER A 111 3.22 -7.09 0.40
CA SER A 111 3.92 -7.36 -0.85
C SER A 111 3.43 -8.65 -1.47
N GLN A 112 3.07 -8.60 -2.76
CA GLN A 112 2.63 -9.79 -3.50
C GLN A 112 3.75 -10.82 -3.60
N HIS A 113 4.98 -10.38 -3.87
CA HIS A 113 6.15 -11.25 -4.00
C HIS A 113 6.40 -12.03 -2.71
N ILE A 114 6.33 -11.35 -1.55
CA ILE A 114 6.49 -12.01 -0.25
C ILE A 114 5.38 -13.04 -0.02
N LEU A 115 4.11 -12.69 -0.26
CA LEU A 115 3.01 -13.63 -0.06
C LEU A 115 3.10 -14.84 -0.99
N ARG A 116 3.49 -14.63 -2.25
CA ARG A 116 3.75 -15.71 -3.20
C ARG A 116 4.88 -16.62 -2.72
N ALA A 117 5.99 -16.04 -2.25
CA ALA A 117 7.12 -16.79 -1.71
C ALA A 117 6.80 -17.55 -0.41
N MET A 118 5.84 -17.07 0.40
CA MET A 118 5.35 -17.78 1.59
C MET A 118 4.59 -19.06 1.24
N GLN A 119 4.02 -19.13 0.03
CA GLN A 119 3.19 -20.24 -0.43
C GLN A 119 3.97 -21.26 -1.26
N ASP A 120 5.19 -20.91 -1.70
CA ASP A 120 6.06 -21.82 -2.43
C ASP A 120 6.76 -22.82 -1.46
N PRO A 121 6.50 -24.14 -1.59
CA PRO A 121 7.13 -25.16 -0.77
C PRO A 121 8.64 -25.31 -1.04
N LYS A 122 9.14 -24.92 -2.21
CA LYS A 122 10.57 -24.98 -2.59
C LYS A 122 11.34 -23.70 -2.23
N GLY A 123 10.63 -22.62 -1.87
CA GLY A 123 11.21 -21.32 -1.55
C GLY A 123 11.41 -21.06 -0.05
N TYR A 124 11.06 -19.85 0.39
CA TYR A 124 11.16 -19.41 1.79
C TYR A 124 10.22 -20.15 2.77
N GLY A 125 9.24 -20.92 2.26
CA GLY A 125 8.17 -21.55 3.05
C GLY A 125 8.63 -22.49 4.17
N MET A 126 9.70 -23.29 3.95
CA MET A 126 10.22 -24.22 4.98
C MET A 126 10.98 -23.51 6.12
N LYS A 127 11.80 -22.49 5.80
CA LYS A 127 12.51 -21.69 6.81
C LYS A 127 11.56 -20.75 7.57
N GLN A 128 10.44 -20.35 6.96
CA GLN A 128 9.43 -19.47 7.57
C GLN A 128 8.49 -20.16 8.55
N LYS A 129 8.09 -21.43 8.33
CA LYS A 129 7.38 -22.21 9.37
C LYS A 129 8.14 -22.15 10.70
N ASN A 130 9.47 -22.23 10.64
CA ASN A 130 10.34 -22.10 11.82
C ASN A 130 10.43 -20.65 12.36
N LYS A 131 10.50 -19.61 11.52
CA LYS A 131 10.50 -18.20 11.98
C LYS A 131 9.17 -17.76 12.60
N MET A 132 8.03 -18.10 12.00
CA MET A 132 6.71 -17.82 12.58
C MET A 132 6.50 -18.59 13.88
N ARG A 133 7.00 -19.84 13.97
CA ARG A 133 7.01 -20.63 15.21
C ARG A 133 7.83 -19.99 16.34
N ASN A 134 9.03 -19.49 16.03
CA ASN A 134 9.91 -18.83 17.01
C ASN A 134 9.35 -17.48 17.52
N MET A 135 8.57 -16.78 16.68
CA MET A 135 7.90 -15.53 17.08
C MET A 135 6.61 -15.79 17.88
N ALA A 136 5.88 -16.85 17.56
CA ALA A 136 4.69 -17.24 18.30
C ALA A 136 5.03 -17.73 19.72
N GLN A 137 6.24 -18.28 19.95
CA GLN A 137 6.77 -18.59 21.30
C GLN A 137 6.87 -17.37 22.22
N ARG A 138 7.03 -16.14 21.69
CA ARG A 138 7.05 -14.91 22.51
C ARG A 138 5.66 -14.49 23.01
N ARG A 139 4.61 -15.12 22.49
CA ARG A 139 3.21 -14.85 22.83
C ARG A 139 2.58 -16.14 23.33
N GLY A 140 2.97 -16.65 24.51
CA GLY A 140 2.30 -17.78 25.19
C GLY A 140 2.26 -19.13 24.44
N ILE A 141 2.30 -20.23 25.19
CA ILE A 141 2.39 -21.59 24.62
C ILE A 141 1.14 -21.96 23.80
N SER A 142 -0.06 -21.57 24.27
CA SER A 142 -1.34 -21.88 23.61
C SER A 142 -1.47 -21.21 22.24
N THR A 143 -1.23 -19.90 22.20
CA THR A 143 -1.24 -19.06 20.99
C THR A 143 -0.21 -19.48 19.94
N SER A 144 0.95 -19.96 20.39
CA SER A 144 1.97 -20.52 19.50
C SER A 144 1.49 -21.75 18.73
N LYS A 145 0.77 -22.65 19.41
CA LYS A 145 0.19 -23.85 18.78
C LYS A 145 -0.86 -23.48 17.72
N PHE A 146 -1.76 -22.54 18.03
CA PHE A 146 -2.81 -22.10 17.10
C PHE A 146 -2.25 -21.42 15.84
N LEU A 147 -1.28 -20.51 15.99
CA LEU A 147 -0.65 -19.82 14.86
C LEU A 147 0.13 -20.77 13.94
N SER A 148 0.76 -21.80 14.54
CA SER A 148 1.55 -22.80 13.80
C SER A 148 0.67 -23.81 13.07
N ALA A 149 -0.53 -24.08 13.59
CA ALA A 149 -1.51 -24.98 12.97
C ALA A 149 -2.35 -24.30 11.87
N ALA A 150 -2.27 -22.97 11.75
CA ALA A 150 -3.14 -22.22 10.87
C ALA A 150 -2.76 -22.35 9.39
N GLY A 151 -3.74 -22.69 8.57
CA GLY A 151 -3.61 -22.84 7.13
C GLY A 151 -3.63 -21.52 6.37
N TRP A 152 -2.95 -21.51 5.22
CA TRP A 152 -3.04 -20.46 4.21
C TRP A 152 -3.86 -20.98 3.03
N ARG A 153 -4.63 -20.10 2.39
CA ARG A 153 -5.19 -20.37 1.06
C ARG A 153 -4.03 -20.50 0.06
N GLU A 154 -4.18 -21.36 -0.95
CA GLU A 154 -3.12 -21.60 -1.96
C GLU A 154 -2.89 -20.39 -2.88
N ASP A 155 -3.93 -19.62 -3.19
CA ASP A 155 -3.91 -18.45 -4.07
C ASP A 155 -3.97 -17.11 -3.30
N MET A 156 -3.57 -17.07 -2.02
CA MET A 156 -3.75 -15.91 -1.14
C MET A 156 -3.23 -14.58 -1.74
N HIS A 157 -2.08 -14.61 -2.40
CA HIS A 157 -1.50 -13.42 -3.03
C HIS A 157 -2.37 -12.87 -4.18
N GLU A 158 -2.88 -13.74 -5.06
CA GLU A 158 -3.81 -13.38 -6.13
C GLU A 158 -5.18 -12.99 -5.60
N PHE A 159 -5.64 -13.67 -4.55
CA PHE A 159 -6.90 -13.37 -3.89
C PHE A 159 -6.92 -11.95 -3.31
N ILE A 160 -5.86 -11.56 -2.61
CA ILE A 160 -5.71 -10.19 -2.09
C ILE A 160 -5.65 -9.18 -3.22
N LEU A 161 -4.86 -9.46 -4.27
CA LEU A 161 -4.77 -8.61 -5.44
C LEU A 161 -6.15 -8.36 -6.07
N ARG A 162 -6.92 -9.42 -6.28
CA ARG A 162 -8.30 -9.36 -6.81
C ARG A 162 -9.21 -8.48 -5.95
N ILE A 163 -9.15 -8.63 -4.63
CA ILE A 163 -9.94 -7.81 -3.69
C ILE A 163 -9.53 -6.33 -3.77
N MET A 164 -8.23 -6.04 -3.80
CA MET A 164 -7.72 -4.67 -3.88
C MET A 164 -8.16 -3.99 -5.17
N ARG A 165 -7.98 -4.66 -6.32
CA ARG A 165 -8.40 -4.16 -7.64
C ARG A 165 -9.90 -3.90 -7.68
N ARG A 166 -10.72 -4.87 -7.22
CA ARG A 166 -12.18 -4.72 -7.20
C ARG A 166 -12.62 -3.49 -6.41
N ARG A 167 -12.07 -3.27 -5.22
CA ARG A 167 -12.43 -2.11 -4.37
C ARG A 167 -12.05 -0.78 -4.99
N ILE A 168 -10.92 -0.72 -5.68
CA ILE A 168 -10.50 0.50 -6.39
C ILE A 168 -11.47 0.80 -7.53
N VAL A 169 -11.85 -0.21 -8.32
CA VAL A 169 -12.86 -0.05 -9.37
C VAL A 169 -14.19 0.43 -8.79
N GLU A 170 -14.72 -0.25 -7.77
CA GLU A 170 -15.96 0.13 -7.08
C GLU A 170 -15.92 1.60 -6.60
N ASN A 171 -14.82 2.01 -5.97
CA ASN A 171 -14.68 3.37 -5.47
C ASN A 171 -14.45 4.41 -6.58
N LEU A 172 -13.75 4.08 -7.67
CA LEU A 172 -13.59 4.96 -8.83
C LEU A 172 -14.93 5.18 -9.55
N VAL A 173 -15.73 4.13 -9.70
CA VAL A 173 -17.11 4.22 -10.21
C VAL A 173 -17.95 5.11 -9.30
N ALA A 174 -17.92 4.87 -7.99
CA ALA A 174 -18.65 5.66 -7.02
C ALA A 174 -18.25 7.15 -7.08
N LEU A 175 -16.94 7.47 -7.13
CA LEU A 175 -16.44 8.84 -7.23
C LEU A 175 -16.81 9.53 -8.54
N THR A 176 -16.82 8.78 -9.64
CA THR A 176 -17.19 9.32 -10.97
C THR A 176 -18.67 9.68 -11.02
N ASN A 177 -19.53 8.87 -10.40
CA ASN A 177 -20.97 9.13 -10.32
C ASN A 177 -21.34 10.31 -9.41
N LEU A 178 -20.41 10.82 -8.61
CA LEU A 178 -20.64 12.04 -7.83
C LEU A 178 -20.58 13.27 -8.73
N LYS A 179 -21.64 14.09 -8.72
CA LYS A 179 -21.81 15.31 -9.54
C LYS A 179 -20.78 16.45 -9.31
N ARG A 180 -19.73 16.24 -8.52
CA ARG A 180 -18.73 17.27 -8.15
C ARG A 180 -17.44 17.20 -8.98
N GLY A 181 -17.41 16.37 -10.03
CA GLY A 181 -16.28 16.27 -10.97
C GLY A 181 -14.97 15.91 -10.28
N TYR A 182 -14.99 14.84 -9.47
CA TYR A 182 -13.79 14.32 -8.80
C TYR A 182 -12.81 13.68 -9.79
N VAL A 183 -13.36 13.03 -10.82
CA VAL A 183 -12.62 12.37 -11.89
C VAL A 183 -12.87 13.15 -13.17
N VAL A 184 -11.80 13.52 -13.87
CA VAL A 184 -11.86 14.31 -15.11
C VAL A 184 -10.98 13.66 -16.15
N GLY A 185 -11.54 13.27 -17.29
CA GLY A 185 -10.75 12.81 -18.42
C GLY A 185 -10.06 13.96 -19.12
N CYS A 186 -8.84 13.75 -19.63
CA CYS A 186 -8.03 14.75 -20.31
C CYS A 186 -7.71 14.33 -21.74
N SER A 187 -7.66 15.27 -22.68
CA SER A 187 -7.27 14.98 -24.07
C SER A 187 -5.78 14.60 -24.20
N GLY A 188 -4.95 15.09 -23.29
CA GLY A 188 -3.52 14.79 -23.21
C GLY A 188 -2.90 15.34 -21.93
N TRP A 189 -1.57 15.27 -21.83
CA TRP A 189 -0.84 15.74 -20.66
C TRP A 189 -0.96 17.24 -20.44
N GLU A 190 -0.92 18.05 -21.50
CA GLU A 190 -1.08 19.52 -21.39
C GLU A 190 -2.43 19.91 -20.76
N ASP A 191 -3.53 19.28 -21.21
CA ASP A 191 -4.86 19.48 -20.63
C ASP A 191 -4.94 18.98 -19.18
N ALA A 192 -4.23 17.90 -18.85
CA ALA A 192 -4.15 17.37 -17.49
C ALA A 192 -3.44 18.32 -16.54
N LEU A 193 -2.34 18.95 -16.98
CA LEU A 193 -1.56 19.93 -16.21
C LEU A 193 -2.32 21.23 -15.98
N ALA A 194 -3.16 21.64 -16.94
CA ALA A 194 -3.98 22.83 -16.82
C ALA A 194 -5.15 22.68 -15.81
N LYS A 195 -5.45 21.46 -15.32
CA LYS A 195 -6.58 21.26 -14.41
C LYS A 195 -6.28 21.83 -13.01
N PRO A 196 -7.26 22.47 -12.35
CA PRO A 196 -7.09 22.92 -10.98
C PRO A 196 -7.22 21.74 -9.98
N GLN A 197 -6.58 21.89 -8.82
CA GLN A 197 -6.70 20.96 -7.68
C GLN A 197 -6.30 19.52 -8.01
N ILE A 198 -5.18 19.31 -8.72
CA ILE A 198 -4.70 17.98 -9.06
C ILE A 198 -4.23 17.25 -7.80
N GLY A 199 -4.79 16.05 -7.58
CA GLY A 199 -4.39 15.13 -6.51
C GLY A 199 -3.43 14.06 -7.03
N THR A 200 -3.85 13.36 -8.09
CA THR A 200 -3.03 12.37 -8.79
C THR A 200 -3.46 12.24 -10.26
N PHE A 201 -2.52 11.82 -11.11
CA PHE A 201 -2.79 11.40 -12.47
C PHE A 201 -3.00 9.90 -12.56
N LEU A 202 -4.02 9.50 -13.30
CA LEU A 202 -4.33 8.13 -13.62
C LEU A 202 -4.04 7.91 -15.10
N TRP A 203 -3.01 7.16 -15.41
CA TRP A 203 -2.68 6.79 -16.77
C TRP A 203 -3.41 5.50 -17.14
N THR A 204 -4.19 5.54 -18.22
CA THR A 204 -4.98 4.39 -18.69
C THR A 204 -4.40 3.76 -19.96
N GLY A 205 -3.56 4.50 -20.68
CA GLY A 205 -3.03 4.10 -21.98
C GLY A 205 -4.07 4.07 -23.11
N GLY A 206 -5.25 4.68 -22.91
CA GLY A 206 -6.27 4.82 -23.95
C GLY A 206 -7.08 3.56 -24.23
N ALA A 207 -8.09 3.67 -25.09
CA ALA A 207 -8.95 2.55 -25.49
C ALA A 207 -8.25 1.48 -26.35
N GLY A 208 -7.07 1.79 -26.91
CA GLY A 208 -6.33 0.91 -27.82
C GLY A 208 -5.43 -0.14 -27.15
N GLU A 209 -5.06 -1.15 -27.95
CA GLU A 209 -3.89 -1.97 -27.66
C GLU A 209 -2.64 -1.08 -27.62
N MET A 210 -1.71 -1.37 -26.72
CA MET A 210 -0.48 -0.59 -26.64
C MET A 210 0.40 -1.00 -27.80
N GLU A 211 0.82 -0.06 -28.63
CA GLU A 211 1.84 -0.32 -29.63
C GLU A 211 3.15 -0.71 -28.91
N GLU A 212 3.87 -1.70 -29.42
CA GLU A 212 5.19 -2.08 -28.91
C GLU A 212 6.10 -0.84 -28.89
N GLY A 213 6.59 -0.47 -27.70
CA GLY A 213 7.40 0.74 -27.50
C GLY A 213 6.65 1.97 -26.98
N THR A 214 5.35 1.87 -26.68
CA THR A 214 4.65 2.98 -25.99
C THR A 214 5.25 3.24 -24.62
N ASP A 215 5.71 4.47 -24.38
CA ASP A 215 6.35 4.88 -23.14
C ASP A 215 5.32 4.89 -21.99
N SER A 216 5.33 3.81 -21.21
CA SER A 216 4.43 3.59 -20.08
C SER A 216 5.07 4.15 -18.82
N PRO A 217 4.33 4.91 -17.98
CA PRO A 217 4.89 5.45 -16.75
C PRO A 217 5.52 4.36 -15.87
N PRO A 218 6.76 4.57 -15.39
CA PRO A 218 7.47 3.60 -14.57
C PRO A 218 6.83 3.44 -13.18
N GLU A 219 7.35 2.48 -12.42
CA GLU A 219 6.93 2.28 -11.03
C GLU A 219 7.21 3.55 -10.20
N PHE A 220 6.20 4.05 -9.50
CA PHE A 220 6.29 5.29 -8.69
C PHE A 220 6.59 6.55 -9.49
N ALA A 221 6.21 6.59 -10.77
CA ALA A 221 6.25 7.79 -11.59
C ALA A 221 5.59 8.99 -10.87
N THR A 222 6.27 10.13 -10.93
CA THR A 222 5.76 11.42 -10.45
C THR A 222 5.94 12.47 -11.53
N LEU A 223 5.08 13.48 -11.51
CA LEU A 223 5.15 14.63 -12.38
C LEU A 223 5.23 15.90 -11.55
N ASP A 224 6.18 16.76 -11.90
CA ASP A 224 6.44 18.01 -11.21
C ASP A 224 5.56 19.12 -11.80
N ILE A 225 4.74 19.74 -10.95
CA ILE A 225 3.86 20.85 -11.31
C ILE A 225 4.34 22.12 -10.63
N THR A 226 4.52 23.17 -11.40
CA THR A 226 4.83 24.50 -10.86
C THR A 226 3.57 25.16 -10.32
N ILE A 227 3.59 25.54 -9.04
CA ILE A 227 2.48 26.20 -8.35
C ILE A 227 2.97 27.54 -7.81
N GLY A 228 2.30 28.63 -8.19
CA GLY A 228 2.62 29.98 -7.75
C GLY A 228 2.88 30.93 -8.93
N ARG A 229 3.09 32.22 -8.63
CA ARG A 229 3.53 33.21 -9.64
C ARG A 229 5.03 33.06 -9.87
N LYS A 230 5.52 33.47 -11.06
CA LYS A 230 6.88 33.21 -11.56
C LYS A 230 8.03 33.48 -10.58
N GLU A 231 7.89 34.43 -9.66
CA GLU A 231 8.94 34.79 -8.68
C GLU A 231 8.92 33.92 -7.40
N GLU A 232 7.83 33.21 -7.10
CA GLU A 232 7.67 32.36 -5.90
C GLU A 232 7.18 30.94 -6.24
N SER A 233 7.42 30.48 -7.47
CA SER A 233 6.88 29.20 -7.93
C SER A 233 7.51 28.04 -7.15
N LYS A 234 6.67 27.25 -6.49
CA LYS A 234 7.06 26.02 -5.80
C LYS A 234 6.72 24.83 -6.68
N THR A 235 7.67 23.91 -6.81
CA THR A 235 7.44 22.64 -7.50
C THR A 235 6.71 21.67 -6.59
N LYS A 236 5.56 21.16 -7.02
CA LYS A 236 4.81 20.11 -6.34
C LYS A 236 4.89 18.83 -7.15
N LYS A 237 5.42 17.77 -6.53
CA LYS A 237 5.44 16.42 -7.12
C LYS A 237 4.07 15.77 -6.98
N ILE A 238 3.51 15.28 -8.08
CA ILE A 238 2.21 14.62 -8.13
C ILE A 238 2.39 13.18 -8.63
N PRO A 239 1.84 12.16 -7.94
CA PRO A 239 1.97 10.78 -8.37
C PRO A 239 1.18 10.49 -9.65
N VAL A 240 1.78 9.66 -10.51
CA VAL A 240 1.18 9.12 -11.72
C VAL A 240 0.97 7.61 -11.52
N HIS A 241 -0.28 7.18 -11.46
CA HIS A 241 -0.66 5.78 -11.29
C HIS A 241 -0.98 5.14 -12.65
N ASN A 242 -0.21 4.10 -13.00
CA ASN A 242 -0.46 3.28 -14.19
C ASN A 242 -1.61 2.29 -13.94
N LEU A 243 -2.84 2.66 -14.32
CA LEU A 243 -4.01 1.81 -14.07
C LEU A 243 -3.98 0.49 -14.85
N ARG A 244 -3.31 0.44 -15.99
CA ARG A 244 -3.20 -0.80 -16.78
C ARG A 244 -2.36 -1.84 -16.07
N ARG A 245 -1.24 -1.45 -15.44
CA ARG A 245 -0.44 -2.33 -14.56
C ARG A 245 -1.19 -2.64 -13.25
N LEU A 246 -1.74 -1.61 -12.60
CA LEU A 246 -2.35 -1.75 -11.27
C LEU A 246 -3.62 -2.61 -11.31
N LEU A 247 -4.58 -2.30 -12.17
CA LEU A 247 -5.86 -3.01 -12.28
C LEU A 247 -5.76 -4.27 -13.13
N GLY A 248 -4.82 -4.33 -14.07
CA GLY A 248 -4.80 -5.38 -15.10
C GLY A 248 -5.86 -5.16 -16.18
N LYS A 249 -5.79 -5.97 -17.24
CA LYS A 249 -6.65 -5.83 -18.43
C LYS A 249 -8.13 -5.97 -18.07
N ASP A 250 -8.50 -7.02 -17.35
CA ASP A 250 -9.89 -7.37 -17.07
C ASP A 250 -10.61 -6.29 -16.24
N LYS A 251 -9.97 -5.81 -15.16
CA LYS A 251 -10.58 -4.82 -14.27
C LYS A 251 -10.58 -3.40 -14.86
N LEU A 252 -9.64 -3.10 -15.76
CA LEU A 252 -9.68 -1.84 -16.51
C LEU A 252 -10.78 -1.85 -17.57
N ALA A 253 -10.99 -2.99 -18.24
CA ALA A 253 -12.11 -3.17 -19.17
C ALA A 253 -13.46 -3.05 -18.44
N GLU A 254 -13.63 -3.74 -17.30
CA GLU A 254 -14.81 -3.62 -16.44
C GLU A 254 -15.07 -2.16 -16.02
N LEU A 255 -14.03 -1.41 -15.66
CA LEU A 255 -14.16 0.01 -15.30
C LEU A 255 -14.65 0.87 -16.47
N ARG A 256 -14.19 0.58 -17.69
CA ARG A 256 -14.62 1.29 -18.92
C ARG A 256 -16.06 0.95 -19.27
N GLU A 257 -16.43 -0.33 -19.24
CA GLU A 257 -17.79 -0.79 -19.53
C GLU A 257 -18.81 -0.24 -18.52
N THR A 258 -18.45 -0.19 -17.24
CA THR A 258 -19.35 0.30 -16.18
C THR A 258 -19.61 1.80 -16.28
N LEU A 259 -18.72 2.57 -16.90
CA LEU A 259 -18.78 4.03 -16.97
C LEU A 259 -18.93 4.51 -18.42
N PRO A 260 -20.16 4.78 -18.90
CA PRO A 260 -20.43 5.18 -20.28
C PRO A 260 -19.98 6.61 -20.62
N SER A 261 -19.22 7.26 -19.73
CA SER A 261 -18.76 8.64 -19.87
C SER A 261 -17.52 8.79 -20.77
N GLY A 262 -16.91 7.68 -21.23
CA GLY A 262 -15.68 7.69 -22.02
C GLY A 262 -14.47 8.27 -21.28
N ILE A 263 -14.57 8.53 -19.97
CA ILE A 263 -13.51 9.19 -19.19
C ILE A 263 -12.25 8.31 -19.17
N PHE A 264 -12.40 7.01 -18.96
CA PHE A 264 -11.31 6.05 -18.86
C PHE A 264 -10.85 5.46 -20.21
N GLU A 265 -11.47 5.91 -21.31
CA GLU A 265 -10.99 5.66 -22.68
C GLU A 265 -9.89 6.64 -23.10
N ARG A 266 -9.76 7.76 -22.38
CA ARG A 266 -8.69 8.74 -22.61
C ARG A 266 -7.38 8.29 -21.99
N ASN A 267 -6.26 8.67 -22.59
CA ASN A 267 -4.92 8.30 -22.15
C ASN A 267 -4.62 8.68 -20.70
N VAL A 268 -5.06 9.87 -20.27
CA VAL A 268 -4.80 10.43 -18.94
C VAL A 268 -6.12 10.91 -18.32
N VAL A 269 -6.29 10.59 -17.04
CA VAL A 269 -7.42 11.01 -16.21
C VAL A 269 -6.87 11.67 -14.95
N VAL A 270 -7.44 12.81 -14.56
CA VAL A 270 -7.10 13.51 -13.32
C VAL A 270 -8.06 13.14 -12.22
N LEU A 271 -7.51 12.73 -11.07
CA LEU A 271 -8.25 12.64 -9.81
C LEU A 271 -7.98 13.92 -9.00
N LYS A 272 -9.04 14.68 -8.71
CA LYS A 272 -8.93 15.95 -7.99
C LYS A 272 -8.66 15.72 -6.50
N HIS A 273 -7.80 16.56 -5.94
CA HIS A 273 -7.45 16.60 -4.53
C HIS A 273 -8.60 17.11 -3.67
N LYS A 274 -9.53 16.21 -3.35
CA LYS A 274 -10.71 16.46 -2.52
C LYS A 274 -10.86 15.37 -1.46
N GLN A 275 -11.53 15.68 -0.35
CA GLN A 275 -11.61 14.79 0.81
C GLN A 275 -12.10 13.37 0.49
N GLN A 276 -13.10 13.23 -0.40
CA GLN A 276 -13.64 11.92 -0.79
C GLN A 276 -12.70 11.12 -1.71
N ALA A 277 -11.77 11.79 -2.41
CA ALA A 277 -10.80 11.13 -3.28
C ALA A 277 -9.58 10.57 -2.52
N VAL A 278 -9.28 11.09 -1.33
CA VAL A 278 -8.09 10.70 -0.55
C VAL A 278 -8.08 9.19 -0.24
N ASP A 279 -9.24 8.59 0.04
CA ASP A 279 -9.30 7.15 0.31
C ASP A 279 -8.95 6.32 -0.94
N VAL A 280 -9.31 6.80 -2.14
CA VAL A 280 -8.93 6.14 -3.41
C VAL A 280 -7.45 6.34 -3.72
N GLU A 281 -6.92 7.55 -3.49
CA GLU A 281 -5.47 7.82 -3.60
C GLU A 281 -4.67 6.86 -2.68
N MET A 282 -5.11 6.69 -1.44
CA MET A 282 -4.50 5.74 -0.50
C MET A 282 -4.60 4.29 -0.96
N GLN A 283 -5.72 3.88 -1.58
CA GLN A 283 -5.88 2.52 -2.10
C GLN A 283 -4.99 2.25 -3.32
N LEU A 284 -4.92 3.21 -4.25
CA LEU A 284 -4.03 3.14 -5.42
C LEU A 284 -2.59 3.02 -4.98
N TRP A 285 -2.14 3.85 -4.04
CA TRP A 285 -0.79 3.78 -3.51
C TRP A 285 -0.51 2.46 -2.78
N ARG A 286 -1.48 1.95 -2.00
CA ARG A 286 -1.35 0.65 -1.34
C ARG A 286 -1.24 -0.49 -2.36
N LEU A 287 -2.03 -0.48 -3.44
CA LEU A 287 -1.96 -1.48 -4.51
C LEU A 287 -0.64 -1.39 -5.26
N GLN A 288 -0.17 -0.17 -5.53
CA GLN A 288 1.12 0.05 -6.15
C GLN A 288 2.26 -0.52 -5.31
N GLY A 289 2.30 -0.21 -4.01
CA GLY A 289 3.29 -0.80 -3.09
C GLY A 289 3.17 -2.32 -2.93
N PHE A 290 1.97 -2.88 -3.12
CA PHE A 290 1.75 -4.33 -3.09
C PHE A 290 2.34 -5.04 -4.32
N LEU A 291 2.24 -4.40 -5.50
CA LEU A 291 2.77 -4.88 -6.78
C LEU A 291 4.21 -4.46 -7.05
N ALA A 292 4.80 -3.68 -6.14
CA ALA A 292 6.10 -3.09 -6.32
C ALA A 292 7.20 -4.16 -6.37
N GLU A 293 8.04 -4.07 -7.41
CA GLU A 293 9.21 -4.93 -7.57
C GLU A 293 10.47 -4.25 -7.05
N TYR A 294 10.47 -2.91 -6.93
CA TYR A 294 11.59 -2.08 -6.48
C TYR A 294 12.89 -2.27 -7.28
N ARG A 295 12.85 -2.92 -8.44
CA ARG A 295 14.04 -3.26 -9.25
C ARG A 295 14.84 -2.03 -9.65
N ASP A 296 14.16 -0.94 -9.98
CA ASP A 296 14.80 0.31 -10.36
C ASP A 296 15.38 1.08 -9.17
N LEU A 297 14.83 0.89 -7.97
CA LEU A 297 15.29 1.55 -6.75
C LEU A 297 16.61 0.98 -6.20
N TYR A 298 16.92 -0.26 -6.59
CA TYR A 298 18.17 -0.95 -6.25
C TYR A 298 19.20 -0.93 -7.37
N ARG A 299 18.84 -0.46 -8.57
CA ARG A 299 19.77 -0.35 -9.71
C ARG A 299 20.95 0.57 -9.36
N ASP A 300 20.65 1.70 -8.72
CA ASP A 300 21.65 2.67 -8.24
C ASP A 300 22.56 2.12 -7.12
N LEU A 301 22.19 1.02 -6.46
CA LEU A 301 23.01 0.35 -5.43
C LEU A 301 23.86 -0.79 -5.99
N GLU A 302 23.47 -1.35 -7.14
CA GLU A 302 24.24 -2.36 -7.88
C GLU A 302 25.38 -1.72 -8.70
N GLU A 303 25.27 -0.43 -9.03
CA GLU A 303 26.29 0.38 -9.70
C GLU A 303 27.37 0.94 -8.74
N LEU A 304 27.71 0.23 -7.66
CA LEU A 304 28.98 0.53 -6.98
C LEU A 304 30.11 0.05 -7.92
N PRO A 305 31.06 0.92 -8.32
CA PRO A 305 32.24 0.46 -9.02
C PRO A 305 32.94 -0.54 -8.09
N THR A 306 33.03 -1.79 -8.52
CA THR A 306 34.07 -2.69 -8.04
C THR A 306 35.38 -1.97 -8.34
N ASN A 307 36.01 -1.40 -7.31
CA ASN A 307 37.40 -0.97 -7.38
C ASN A 307 38.23 -2.23 -7.66
N GLU A 308 38.39 -2.56 -8.94
CA GLU A 308 39.47 -3.37 -9.47
C GLU A 308 40.71 -2.48 -9.60
N GLU A 309 41.16 -1.88 -8.50
CA GLU A 309 42.44 -1.18 -8.39
C GLU A 309 42.91 -1.32 -6.94
N ASP A 310 43.31 -2.54 -6.56
CA ASP A 310 44.15 -2.84 -5.39
C ASP A 310 44.69 -4.28 -5.55
N ALA A 311 45.36 -4.52 -6.67
CA ALA A 311 46.12 -5.74 -6.91
C ALA A 311 47.40 -5.35 -7.64
N ASP A 312 48.28 -4.61 -6.97
CA ASP A 312 49.70 -4.45 -7.33
C ASP A 312 50.45 -3.75 -6.17
N GLN A 313 50.82 -4.51 -5.14
CA GLN A 313 52.01 -4.26 -4.30
C GLN A 313 52.21 -5.41 -3.29
N ASP A 314 52.55 -6.58 -3.82
CA ASP A 314 53.31 -7.59 -3.08
C ASP A 314 54.74 -7.53 -3.61
N ASP A 315 55.63 -6.78 -2.95
CA ASP A 315 57.08 -6.96 -3.03
C ASP A 315 57.77 -6.23 -1.86
N TYR A 316 58.79 -6.89 -1.30
CA TYR A 316 59.68 -6.50 -0.19
C TYR A 316 59.32 -6.97 1.23
N TYR A 317 59.71 -8.21 1.53
CA TYR A 317 60.57 -8.49 2.69
C TYR A 317 61.67 -9.48 2.26
N GLU A 318 62.88 -8.95 2.03
CA GLU A 318 64.11 -9.74 1.95
C GLU A 318 64.45 -10.25 3.35
N ASP A 319 64.55 -11.57 3.44
CA ASP A 319 65.03 -12.33 4.59
C ASP A 319 66.55 -12.18 4.69
N GLY A 320 67.02 -11.58 5.78
CA GLY A 320 68.42 -11.54 6.16
C GLY A 320 68.65 -12.42 7.38
N ASN A 321 68.92 -13.70 7.16
CA ASN A 321 69.51 -14.61 8.14
C ASN A 321 70.11 -15.84 7.42
N GLU A 322 71.38 -15.73 7.04
CA GLU A 322 72.49 -16.67 7.34
C GLU A 322 73.81 -16.13 6.77
#